data_AF-A0A0K2ZKT2-F1
#
_entry.id   AF-A0A0K2ZKT2-F1
#
_cell.length_a   1.000
_cell.length_b   1.000
_cell.length_c   1.000
_cell.angle_alpha   90.00
_cell.angle_beta   90.00
_cell.angle_gamma   90.00
#
_symmetry.space_group_name_H-M   'P 1'
#
loop_
_entity.id
_entity.type
_entity.pdbx_description
1 polymer ?
#
loop_
_entity_poly.entity_id
_entity_poly.type
_entity_poly.pdbx_seq_one_letter_code
_entity_poly.pdbx_strand_id
1 'polypeptide(L)'
;MPIQTRRLPPPRRWPALCLALALPLSASAAPLPPSAPAAPAAPAPLPAGDWRGSLALDARRMAAVQLLQKAGNTSLQFGAPLNCGLSLLAQDGAAYRLESINGGIYCDRLLGKTLTAQRSADDLQLRIDGTPLPLLLLHSLPAPASALQGNWRLLAGTSGTSGASRPAALTLKIAATPLAPGAAVATLRYGSPRDCQIEARYAGTRDTTVVLSLGVNDAGYCGRLSDGQAELQPQQDGNVSLQIFDRLGTRADSGTLQRIP
;
A
#
# COMPACT_ATOMS: atom_id res chain seq x y z
N MET A 1 -10.93 -55.13 43.46
CA MET A 1 -11.42 -56.17 42.54
C MET A 1 -10.89 -55.86 41.14
N PRO A 2 -10.49 -56.89 40.37
CA PRO A 2 -9.19 -56.89 39.69
C PRO A 2 -9.28 -56.69 38.17
N ILE A 3 -8.27 -56.01 37.62
CA ILE A 3 -7.94 -56.04 36.19
C ILE A 3 -7.18 -57.34 35.95
N GLN A 4 -7.79 -58.28 35.21
CA GLN A 4 -7.15 -59.52 34.81
C GLN A 4 -6.09 -59.27 33.74
N THR A 5 -4.90 -59.74 34.07
CA THR A 5 -3.78 -60.07 33.20
C THR A 5 -4.11 -61.26 32.30
N ARG A 6 -3.63 -61.26 31.05
CA ARG A 6 -3.08 -62.49 30.44
C ARG A 6 -1.83 -62.20 29.60
N ARG A 7 -0.78 -62.92 30.00
CA ARG A 7 0.55 -63.00 29.42
C ARG A 7 0.58 -64.06 28.30
N LEU A 8 1.62 -63.92 27.46
CA LEU A 8 2.19 -64.83 26.44
C LEU A 8 2.28 -66.32 26.85
N PRO A 9 2.48 -67.24 25.89
CA PRO A 9 3.84 -67.78 25.70
C PRO A 9 4.25 -68.14 24.24
N PRO A 10 5.54 -68.51 24.00
CA PRO A 10 6.23 -68.70 22.71
C PRO A 10 6.41 -70.21 22.39
N PRO A 11 7.52 -70.72 21.79
CA PRO A 11 8.31 -70.39 20.58
C PRO A 11 8.31 -71.57 19.56
N ARG A 12 8.88 -71.42 18.35
CA ARG A 12 9.61 -72.54 17.69
C ARG A 12 10.51 -72.10 16.54
N ARG A 13 11.63 -72.82 16.43
CA ARG A 13 12.86 -72.55 15.68
C ARG A 13 12.75 -72.95 14.18
N TRP A 14 13.46 -72.19 13.34
CA TRP A 14 14.28 -72.47 12.12
C TRP A 14 14.12 -73.79 11.31
N PRO A 15 14.69 -73.93 10.08
CA PRO A 15 15.19 -72.96 9.07
C PRO A 15 14.70 -73.31 7.62
N ALA A 16 15.02 -72.49 6.62
CA ALA A 16 15.56 -72.94 5.31
C ALA A 16 15.67 -71.80 4.29
N LEU A 17 16.79 -71.81 3.57
CA LEU A 17 17.13 -71.03 2.39
C LEU A 17 16.00 -70.96 1.35
N CYS A 18 15.85 -69.81 0.71
CA CYS A 18 15.81 -69.71 -0.75
C CYS A 18 16.19 -68.28 -1.16
N LEU A 19 17.40 -68.14 -1.72
CA LEU A 19 17.73 -67.01 -2.59
C LEU A 19 16.80 -67.08 -3.81
N ALA A 20 16.03 -66.03 -4.05
CA ALA A 20 15.45 -65.76 -5.35
C ALA A 20 15.62 -64.28 -5.66
N LEU A 21 16.34 -64.01 -6.75
CA LEU A 21 16.61 -62.69 -7.30
C LEU A 21 15.29 -61.96 -7.59
N ALA A 22 15.12 -60.77 -7.03
CA ALA A 22 14.15 -59.79 -7.52
C ALA A 22 14.93 -58.53 -7.94
N LEU A 23 14.94 -58.27 -9.24
CA LEU A 23 15.57 -57.10 -9.85
C LEU A 23 14.95 -55.80 -9.30
N PRO A 24 15.75 -54.77 -8.99
CA PRO A 24 15.21 -53.44 -8.74
C PRO A 24 14.79 -52.82 -10.09
N LEU A 25 13.49 -52.58 -10.28
CA LEU A 25 13.04 -51.59 -11.26
C LEU A 25 13.44 -50.21 -10.76
N SER A 26 14.63 -49.76 -11.14
CA SER A 26 15.05 -48.38 -10.99
C SER A 26 14.28 -47.53 -11.99
N ALA A 27 13.13 -47.01 -11.56
CA ALA A 27 12.46 -45.91 -12.25
C ALA A 27 13.38 -44.68 -12.19
N SER A 28 14.14 -44.44 -13.25
CA SER A 28 14.87 -43.18 -13.43
C SER A 28 13.85 -42.07 -13.64
N ALA A 29 13.51 -41.36 -12.57
CA ALA A 29 12.91 -40.04 -12.69
C ALA A 29 13.97 -39.14 -13.33
N ALA A 30 13.82 -38.87 -14.63
CA ALA A 30 14.64 -37.89 -15.31
C ALA A 30 14.45 -36.54 -14.58
N PRO A 31 15.53 -35.87 -14.15
CA PRO A 31 15.44 -34.55 -13.56
C PRO A 31 14.81 -33.62 -14.61
N LEU A 32 13.69 -32.99 -14.24
CA LEU A 32 13.10 -31.90 -15.02
C LEU A 32 14.20 -30.86 -15.28
N PRO A 33 14.35 -30.37 -16.53
CA PRO A 33 15.31 -29.33 -16.82
C PRO A 33 15.02 -28.12 -15.94
N PRO A 34 16.05 -27.43 -15.41
CA PRO A 34 15.84 -26.22 -14.64
C PRO A 34 15.05 -25.23 -15.50
N SER A 35 13.88 -24.82 -15.02
CA SER A 35 13.06 -23.79 -15.65
C SER A 35 13.94 -22.58 -15.94
N ALA A 36 14.11 -22.25 -17.22
CA ALA A 36 14.86 -21.08 -17.63
C ALA A 36 14.28 -19.84 -16.91
N PRO A 37 15.13 -18.92 -16.43
CA PRO A 37 14.64 -17.68 -15.86
C PRO A 37 13.75 -16.98 -16.88
N ALA A 38 12.54 -16.61 -16.47
CA ALA A 38 11.59 -15.90 -17.31
C ALA A 38 12.29 -14.67 -17.92
N ALA A 39 12.32 -14.59 -19.25
CA ALA A 39 12.88 -13.44 -19.94
C ALA A 39 12.16 -12.17 -19.44
N PRO A 40 12.89 -11.07 -19.16
CA PRO A 40 12.26 -9.83 -18.73
C PRO A 40 11.25 -9.40 -19.79
N ALA A 41 10.00 -9.17 -19.37
CA ALA A 41 8.95 -8.70 -20.26
C ALA A 41 9.40 -7.41 -20.96
N ALA A 42 9.25 -7.40 -22.30
CA ALA A 42 9.58 -6.24 -23.11
C ALA A 42 8.74 -5.01 -22.67
N PRO A 43 9.28 -3.79 -22.81
CA PRO A 43 8.51 -2.57 -22.58
C PRO A 43 7.24 -2.59 -23.43
N ALA A 44 6.10 -2.29 -22.80
CA ALA A 44 4.82 -2.22 -23.48
C ALA A 44 4.36 -0.76 -23.59
N PRO A 45 3.68 -0.38 -24.69
CA PRO A 45 3.08 0.95 -24.78
C PRO A 45 2.06 1.16 -23.66
N LEU A 46 1.96 2.39 -23.17
CA LEU A 46 1.02 2.71 -22.09
C LEU A 46 -0.43 2.51 -22.56
N PRO A 47 -1.24 1.70 -21.84
CA PRO A 47 -2.65 1.54 -22.15
C PRO A 47 -3.42 2.83 -21.83
N ALA A 48 -4.38 3.18 -22.69
CA ALA A 48 -5.28 4.30 -22.45
C ALA A 48 -6.08 4.10 -21.15
N GLY A 49 -6.32 5.18 -20.40
CA GLY A 49 -7.09 5.13 -19.16
C GLY A 49 -6.64 6.11 -18.08
N ASP A 50 -7.36 6.08 -16.96
CA ASP A 50 -6.97 6.67 -15.68
C ASP A 50 -6.49 5.53 -14.77
N TRP A 51 -5.19 5.51 -14.52
CA TRP A 51 -4.51 4.46 -13.79
C TRP A 51 -4.05 5.02 -12.45
N ARG A 52 -4.39 4.36 -11.35
CA ARG A 52 -4.10 4.86 -10.00
C ARG A 52 -3.34 3.85 -9.18
N GLY A 53 -2.39 4.33 -8.40
CA GLY A 53 -1.54 3.49 -7.56
C GLY A 53 -0.93 4.27 -6.42
N SER A 54 -0.13 3.59 -5.61
CA SER A 54 0.51 4.18 -4.44
C SER A 54 2.02 4.09 -4.63
N LEU A 55 2.75 5.13 -4.23
CA LEU A 55 4.21 5.15 -4.23
C LEU A 55 4.68 5.22 -2.78
N ALA A 56 5.49 4.26 -2.35
CA ALA A 56 6.18 4.37 -1.08
C ALA A 56 7.36 5.33 -1.21
N LEU A 57 7.41 6.36 -0.36
CA LEU A 57 8.49 7.33 -0.32
C LEU A 57 9.58 6.90 0.68
N ASP A 58 9.14 6.30 1.79
CA ASP A 58 9.98 5.70 2.82
C ASP A 58 9.15 4.69 3.64
N ALA A 59 9.68 4.28 4.79
CA ALA A 59 9.04 3.29 5.67
C ALA A 59 7.64 3.71 6.20
N ARG A 60 7.27 4.99 6.14
CA ARG A 60 5.96 5.49 6.61
C ARG A 60 5.19 6.25 5.56
N ARG A 61 5.87 7.10 4.78
CA ARG A 61 5.21 8.03 3.87
C ARG A 61 4.85 7.36 2.55
N MET A 62 3.61 7.55 2.13
CA MET A 62 3.11 7.14 0.81
C MET A 62 2.57 8.34 0.03
N ALA A 63 2.67 8.32 -1.29
CA ALA A 63 2.01 9.28 -2.16
C ALA A 63 1.07 8.55 -3.12
N ALA A 64 -0.11 9.11 -3.35
CA ALA A 64 -0.96 8.66 -4.44
C ALA A 64 -0.31 9.02 -5.77
N VAL A 65 -0.43 8.12 -6.74
CA VAL A 65 0.05 8.32 -8.11
C VAL A 65 -1.09 8.10 -9.08
N GLN A 66 -1.24 9.00 -10.03
CA GLN A 66 -2.21 8.92 -11.10
C GLN A 66 -1.49 9.02 -12.44
N LEU A 67 -1.58 7.99 -13.26
CA LEU A 67 -1.18 8.02 -14.66
C LEU A 67 -2.43 8.20 -15.52
N LEU A 68 -2.51 9.34 -16.20
CA LEU A 68 -3.56 9.62 -17.16
C LEU A 68 -2.99 9.46 -18.57
N GLN A 69 -3.46 8.45 -19.31
CA GLN A 69 -3.13 8.23 -20.71
C GLN A 69 -4.37 8.51 -21.56
N LYS A 70 -4.40 9.69 -22.20
CA LYS A 70 -5.40 10.07 -23.22
C LYS A 70 -4.68 10.34 -24.54
N ALA A 71 -5.39 10.23 -25.66
CA ALA A 71 -4.80 10.46 -26.99
C ALA A 71 -4.08 11.83 -27.03
N GLY A 72 -2.76 11.80 -27.18
CA GLY A 72 -1.90 12.99 -27.23
C GLY A 72 -1.62 13.68 -25.89
N ASN A 73 -2.17 13.21 -24.77
CA ASN A 73 -1.90 13.76 -23.44
C ASN A 73 -1.66 12.63 -22.44
N THR A 74 -0.38 12.42 -22.14
CA THR A 74 0.04 11.50 -21.11
C THR A 74 0.68 12.26 -19.96
N SER A 75 0.16 12.07 -18.75
CA SER A 75 0.70 12.71 -17.55
C SER A 75 0.75 11.74 -16.37
N LEU A 76 1.72 11.95 -15.49
CA LEU A 76 1.90 11.26 -14.23
C LEU A 76 1.82 12.29 -13.11
N GLN A 77 0.81 12.19 -12.26
CA GLN A 77 0.57 13.10 -11.15
C GLN A 77 0.87 12.40 -9.83
N PHE A 78 1.59 13.09 -8.94
CA PHE A 78 1.92 12.65 -7.60
C PHE A 78 1.18 13.53 -6.60
N GLY A 79 0.34 12.91 -5.77
CA GLY A 79 -0.36 13.58 -4.68
C GLY A 79 0.57 13.99 -3.54
N ALA A 80 -0.01 14.56 -2.48
CA ALA A 80 0.72 14.93 -1.28
C ALA A 80 1.48 13.73 -0.67
N PRO A 81 2.71 13.95 -0.15
CA PRO A 81 3.36 15.25 0.04
C PRO A 81 4.14 15.75 -1.19
N LEU A 82 4.14 15.02 -2.30
CA LEU A 82 4.94 15.39 -3.48
C LEU A 82 4.32 16.53 -4.28
N ASN A 83 2.98 16.53 -4.43
CA ASN A 83 2.18 17.59 -5.07
C ASN A 83 2.76 18.09 -6.41
N CYS A 84 3.25 17.17 -7.25
CA CYS A 84 3.91 17.49 -8.50
C CYS A 84 3.45 16.57 -9.64
N GLY A 85 3.68 16.97 -10.88
CA GLY A 85 3.23 16.26 -12.07
C GLY A 85 4.24 16.32 -13.21
N LEU A 86 4.26 15.25 -14.00
CA LEU A 86 5.12 15.06 -15.15
C LEU A 86 4.29 14.85 -16.41
N SER A 87 4.69 15.45 -17.52
CA SER A 87 4.24 15.09 -18.88
C SER A 87 5.17 14.03 -19.44
N LEU A 88 4.58 13.05 -20.10
CA LEU A 88 5.30 11.92 -20.68
C LEU A 88 5.35 12.12 -22.19
N LEU A 89 6.54 12.44 -22.71
CA LEU A 89 6.76 12.55 -24.14
C LEU A 89 7.16 11.19 -24.71
N ALA A 90 6.33 10.64 -25.59
CA ALA A 90 6.64 9.38 -26.26
C ALA A 90 8.00 9.42 -26.96
N GLN A 91 8.76 8.35 -26.82
CA GLN A 91 10.01 8.07 -27.51
C GLN A 91 9.86 6.75 -28.28
N ASP A 92 10.87 6.36 -29.05
CA ASP A 92 10.90 5.06 -29.71
C ASP A 92 10.86 3.91 -28.68
N GLY A 93 10.25 2.79 -29.05
CA GLY A 93 10.33 1.55 -28.26
C GLY A 93 9.53 1.53 -26.95
N ALA A 94 8.36 2.18 -26.91
CA ALA A 94 7.46 2.26 -25.74
C ALA A 94 8.09 2.92 -24.48
N ALA A 95 9.07 3.78 -24.72
CA ALA A 95 9.69 4.62 -23.71
C ALA A 95 9.08 6.03 -23.72
N TYR A 96 9.14 6.73 -22.59
CA TYR A 96 8.65 8.09 -22.45
C TYR A 96 9.69 8.96 -21.74
N ARG A 97 10.03 10.11 -22.31
CA ARG A 97 10.84 11.11 -21.62
C ARG A 97 9.96 11.90 -20.65
N LEU A 98 10.45 12.10 -19.44
CA LEU A 98 9.75 12.84 -18.40
C LEU A 98 10.07 14.33 -18.46
N GLU A 99 9.02 15.16 -18.51
CA GLU A 99 9.09 16.62 -18.41
C GLU A 99 8.19 17.11 -17.28
N SER A 100 8.56 18.18 -16.58
CA SER A 100 7.83 18.66 -15.41
C SER A 100 6.74 19.64 -15.85
N ILE A 101 5.52 19.45 -15.34
CA ILE A 101 4.36 20.29 -15.67
C ILE A 101 4.26 21.47 -14.70
N ASN A 102 4.37 21.19 -13.40
CA ASN A 102 4.10 22.16 -12.34
C ASN A 102 5.25 22.27 -11.30
N GLY A 103 6.40 21.66 -11.57
CA GLY A 103 7.59 21.76 -10.73
C GLY A 103 7.52 20.96 -9.43
N GLY A 104 8.62 20.97 -8.67
CA GLY A 104 8.71 20.37 -7.34
C GLY A 104 9.91 19.43 -7.25
N ILE A 105 10.59 19.46 -6.11
CA ILE A 105 11.91 18.82 -5.91
C ILE A 105 11.92 17.34 -6.35
N TYR A 106 10.82 16.61 -6.17
CA TYR A 106 10.72 15.22 -6.61
C TYR A 106 10.65 15.12 -8.14
N CYS A 107 9.70 15.78 -8.78
CA CYS A 107 9.52 15.75 -10.23
C CYS A 107 10.70 16.37 -10.98
N ASP A 108 11.33 17.41 -10.43
CA ASP A 108 12.49 18.08 -11.04
C ASP A 108 13.71 17.15 -11.11
N ARG A 109 13.86 16.21 -10.16
CA ARG A 109 14.91 15.15 -10.22
C ARG A 109 14.62 14.08 -11.27
N LEU A 110 13.38 13.99 -11.73
CA LEU A 110 12.94 13.04 -12.74
C LEU A 110 13.01 13.60 -14.16
N LEU A 111 13.29 14.90 -14.30
CA LEU A 111 13.42 15.56 -15.59
C LEU A 111 14.45 14.89 -16.49
N GLY A 112 14.05 14.65 -17.75
CA GLY A 112 14.89 14.03 -18.77
C GLY A 112 15.10 12.53 -18.60
N LYS A 113 14.66 11.93 -17.48
CA LYS A 113 14.71 10.49 -17.27
C LYS A 113 13.73 9.76 -18.18
N THR A 114 13.99 8.48 -18.39
CA THR A 114 13.17 7.62 -19.24
C THR A 114 12.23 6.77 -18.39
N LEU A 115 10.94 6.90 -18.62
CA LEU A 115 9.92 6.02 -18.09
C LEU A 115 9.64 4.88 -19.07
N THR A 116 9.60 3.66 -18.56
CA THR A 116 9.07 2.49 -19.27
C THR A 116 8.00 1.84 -18.41
N ALA A 117 7.08 1.12 -19.04
CA ALA A 117 6.03 0.41 -18.35
C ALA A 117 6.05 -1.08 -18.71
N GLN A 118 5.80 -1.90 -17.70
CA GLN A 118 5.61 -3.33 -17.85
C GLN A 118 4.20 -3.66 -17.39
N ARG A 119 3.45 -4.33 -18.26
CA ARG A 119 2.11 -4.79 -17.93
C ARG A 119 2.19 -6.18 -17.32
N SER A 120 1.50 -6.35 -16.19
CA SER A 120 1.31 -7.65 -15.54
C SER A 120 -0.18 -7.83 -15.29
N ALA A 121 -0.85 -8.59 -16.18
CA ALA A 121 -2.31 -8.75 -16.17
C ALA A 121 -3.04 -7.38 -16.19
N ASP A 122 -3.73 -7.04 -15.09
CA ASP A 122 -4.47 -5.79 -14.90
C ASP A 122 -3.66 -4.68 -14.24
N ASP A 123 -2.41 -4.96 -13.90
CA ASP A 123 -1.51 -4.03 -13.24
C ASP A 123 -0.49 -3.45 -14.22
N LEU A 124 -0.10 -2.22 -13.94
CA LEU A 124 1.00 -1.55 -14.62
C LEU A 124 2.11 -1.23 -13.63
N GLN A 125 3.29 -1.81 -13.86
CA GLN A 125 4.51 -1.47 -13.13
C GLN A 125 5.30 -0.44 -13.93
N LEU A 126 5.60 0.70 -13.30
CA LEU A 126 6.42 1.74 -13.90
C LEU A 126 7.89 1.63 -13.48
N ARG A 127 8.78 1.90 -14.43
CA ARG A 127 10.24 1.92 -14.24
C ARG A 127 10.82 3.23 -14.74
N ILE A 128 11.68 3.85 -13.95
CA ILE A 128 12.44 5.04 -14.34
C ILE A 128 13.90 4.66 -14.50
N ASP A 129 14.49 4.93 -15.67
CA ASP A 129 15.85 4.54 -16.05
C ASP A 129 16.12 3.04 -15.77
N GLY A 130 15.13 2.19 -16.07
CA GLY A 130 15.18 0.74 -15.84
C GLY A 130 14.91 0.29 -14.39
N THR A 131 14.87 1.22 -13.43
CA THR A 131 14.63 0.93 -12.01
C THR A 131 13.13 0.91 -11.70
N PRO A 132 12.57 -0.19 -11.15
CA PRO A 132 11.16 -0.23 -10.76
C PRO A 132 10.87 0.73 -9.61
N LEU A 133 9.75 1.43 -9.69
CA LEU A 133 9.28 2.30 -8.61
C LEU A 133 8.70 1.45 -7.45
N PRO A 134 9.10 1.71 -6.20
CA PRO A 134 8.70 0.88 -5.06
C PRO A 134 7.20 0.98 -4.79
N LEU A 135 6.55 -0.19 -4.74
CA LEU A 135 5.12 -0.40 -4.47
C LEU A 135 4.15 0.28 -5.46
N LEU A 136 4.65 0.79 -6.58
CA LEU A 136 3.82 1.41 -7.61
C LEU A 136 3.24 0.36 -8.56
N LEU A 137 2.10 -0.19 -8.14
CA LEU A 137 1.18 -0.92 -9.01
C LEU A 137 0.01 -0.01 -9.33
N LEU A 138 -0.12 0.36 -10.60
CA LEU A 138 -1.27 1.11 -11.05
C LEU A 138 -2.36 0.15 -11.51
N HIS A 139 -3.57 0.40 -11.03
CA HIS A 139 -4.76 -0.38 -11.35
C HIS A 139 -5.76 0.53 -12.06
N SER A 140 -6.56 -0.05 -12.95
CA SER A 140 -7.64 0.67 -13.65
C SER A 140 -8.96 0.67 -12.89
N LEU A 141 -9.13 -0.27 -11.94
CA LEU A 141 -10.34 -0.42 -11.14
C LEU A 141 -10.08 0.01 -9.69
N PRO A 142 -11.03 0.69 -9.04
CA PRO A 142 -10.91 1.03 -7.63
C PRO A 142 -11.07 -0.23 -6.77
N ALA A 143 -10.38 -0.25 -5.62
CA ALA A 143 -10.55 -1.29 -4.63
C ALA A 143 -11.93 -1.17 -3.94
N PRO A 144 -12.41 -2.22 -3.26
CA PRO A 144 -13.62 -2.14 -2.44
C PRO A 144 -13.60 -0.98 -1.45
N ALA A 145 -14.78 -0.60 -0.94
CA ALA A 145 -14.87 0.40 0.11
C ALA A 145 -14.09 -0.03 1.36
N SER A 146 -13.55 0.95 2.09
CA SER A 146 -12.77 0.68 3.29
C SER A 146 -13.62 -0.02 4.35
N ALA A 147 -13.07 -1.07 4.98
CA ALA A 147 -13.65 -1.63 6.20
C ALA A 147 -13.74 -0.59 7.34
N LEU A 148 -12.97 0.50 7.25
CA LEU A 148 -13.00 1.63 8.17
C LEU A 148 -14.11 2.65 7.86
N GLN A 149 -14.93 2.46 6.83
CA GLN A 149 -16.04 3.38 6.51
C GLN A 149 -16.92 3.66 7.73
N GLY A 150 -17.42 4.88 7.89
CA GLY A 150 -18.29 5.30 8.99
C GLY A 150 -17.74 6.47 9.80
N ASN A 151 -18.38 6.73 10.94
CA ASN A 151 -18.03 7.82 11.84
C ASN A 151 -17.19 7.29 13.01
N TRP A 152 -16.15 8.03 13.37
CA TRP A 152 -15.22 7.67 14.44
C TRP A 152 -14.96 8.87 15.34
N ARG A 153 -14.73 8.61 16.62
CA ARG A 153 -14.35 9.61 17.63
C ARG A 153 -13.09 9.17 18.36
N LEU A 154 -12.18 10.10 18.60
CA LEU A 154 -10.99 9.86 19.41
C LEU A 154 -11.38 9.71 20.90
N LEU A 155 -11.00 8.59 21.52
CA LEU A 155 -11.29 8.30 22.93
C LEU A 155 -10.25 8.90 23.89
N ALA A 156 -8.97 8.74 23.53
CA ALA A 156 -7.84 9.27 24.27
C ALA A 156 -6.76 9.61 23.25
N GLY A 157 -6.32 10.88 23.27
CA GLY A 157 -5.32 11.39 22.34
C GLY A 157 -4.17 12.05 23.08
N THR A 158 -2.94 11.80 22.65
CA THR A 158 -1.78 12.58 23.04
C THR A 158 -1.42 13.50 21.89
N SER A 159 -1.65 14.79 22.07
CA SER A 159 -1.12 15.79 21.13
C SER A 159 0.39 15.88 21.35
N GLY A 160 1.14 15.55 20.30
CA GLY A 160 2.60 15.47 20.35
C GLY A 160 3.22 16.86 20.44
N THR A 161 3.40 17.35 21.67
CA THR A 161 4.49 18.21 22.16
C THR A 161 4.15 18.60 23.59
N SER A 162 5.10 18.40 24.50
CA SER A 162 5.09 18.84 25.89
C SER A 162 4.72 20.32 26.01
N GLY A 163 3.50 20.62 26.44
CA GLY A 163 3.03 21.99 26.66
C GLY A 163 1.54 22.16 26.36
N ALA A 164 0.69 21.64 27.25
CA ALA A 164 -0.70 22.04 27.44
C ALA A 164 -1.51 22.38 26.16
N SER A 165 -1.59 21.49 25.18
CA SER A 165 -2.67 21.59 24.18
C SER A 165 -3.93 21.00 24.82
N ARG A 166 -4.95 21.84 25.06
CA ARG A 166 -6.24 21.37 25.58
C ARG A 166 -6.75 20.23 24.68
N PRO A 167 -7.24 19.12 25.26
CA PRO A 167 -7.80 18.04 24.46
C PRO A 167 -8.96 18.59 23.63
N ALA A 168 -8.84 18.49 22.31
CA ALA A 168 -9.91 18.85 21.38
C ALA A 168 -10.60 17.56 20.94
N ALA A 169 -11.93 17.58 20.91
CA ALA A 169 -12.68 16.47 20.33
C ALA A 169 -12.27 16.30 18.87
N LEU A 170 -11.82 15.11 18.49
CA LEU A 170 -11.50 14.76 17.11
C LEU A 170 -12.50 13.71 16.64
N THR A 171 -13.16 14.01 15.52
CA THR A 171 -13.98 13.05 14.79
C THR A 171 -13.40 12.81 13.40
N LEU A 172 -13.42 11.56 12.97
CA LEU A 172 -13.01 11.14 11.64
C LEU A 172 -14.22 10.50 10.95
N LYS A 173 -14.60 11.03 9.79
CA LYS A 173 -15.61 10.42 8.92
C LYS A 173 -14.91 9.79 7.73
N ILE A 174 -15.16 8.52 7.47
CA ILE A 174 -14.65 7.80 6.29
C ILE A 174 -15.85 7.43 5.41
N ALA A 175 -15.81 7.82 4.14
CA ALA A 175 -16.87 7.58 3.18
C ALA A 175 -16.96 6.09 2.80
N ALA A 176 -18.17 5.62 2.53
CA ALA A 176 -18.44 4.29 1.99
C ALA A 176 -18.25 4.27 0.46
N THR A 177 -17.09 4.75 0.00
CA THR A 177 -16.72 4.83 -1.42
C THR A 177 -15.58 3.85 -1.72
N PRO A 178 -15.51 3.31 -2.96
CA PRO A 178 -14.37 2.53 -3.40
C PRO A 178 -13.03 3.26 -3.14
N LEU A 179 -12.03 2.53 -2.66
CA LEU A 179 -10.71 3.09 -2.38
C LEU A 179 -9.90 3.18 -3.68
N ALA A 180 -9.54 4.41 -4.05
CA ALA A 180 -8.64 4.68 -5.17
C ALA A 180 -7.60 5.71 -4.72
N PRO A 181 -6.29 5.48 -4.96
CA PRO A 181 -5.28 6.47 -4.60
C PRO A 181 -5.59 7.86 -5.17
N GLY A 182 -5.45 8.87 -4.33
CA GLY A 182 -5.75 10.27 -4.62
C GLY A 182 -7.22 10.67 -4.48
N ALA A 183 -8.14 9.71 -4.28
CA ALA A 183 -9.55 10.01 -4.02
C ALA A 183 -9.73 10.58 -2.61
N ALA A 184 -10.59 11.60 -2.49
CA ALA A 184 -11.05 12.09 -1.20
C ALA A 184 -11.96 11.05 -0.55
N VAL A 185 -11.56 10.54 0.61
CA VAL A 185 -12.26 9.42 1.28
C VAL A 185 -12.60 9.72 2.72
N ALA A 186 -11.98 10.73 3.32
CA ALA A 186 -12.20 11.03 4.73
C ALA A 186 -12.19 12.52 5.04
N THR A 187 -12.73 12.83 6.21
CA THR A 187 -12.76 14.18 6.76
C THR A 187 -12.42 14.09 8.24
N LEU A 188 -11.38 14.80 8.65
CA LEU A 188 -11.01 14.98 10.05
C LEU A 188 -11.59 16.31 10.52
N ARG A 189 -12.32 16.30 11.63
CA ARG A 189 -12.87 17.51 12.24
C ARG A 189 -12.42 17.59 13.69
N TYR A 190 -11.76 18.69 14.01
CA TYR A 190 -11.44 19.08 15.37
C TYR A 190 -12.52 20.05 15.89
N GLY A 191 -13.07 19.74 17.05
CA GLY A 191 -13.91 20.66 17.81
C GLY A 191 -13.10 21.69 18.59
N SER A 192 -13.80 22.43 19.45
CA SER A 192 -13.21 23.47 20.27
C SER A 192 -12.04 22.95 21.15
N PRO A 193 -10.95 23.72 21.31
CA PRO A 193 -10.73 25.08 20.80
C PRO A 193 -10.06 25.14 19.41
N ARG A 194 -9.91 24.02 18.71
CA ARG A 194 -9.20 23.96 17.43
C ARG A 194 -10.10 24.34 16.25
N ASP A 195 -11.38 23.97 16.34
CA ASP A 195 -12.47 24.37 15.44
C ASP A 195 -12.07 24.41 13.96
N CYS A 196 -11.54 23.29 13.46
CA CYS A 196 -11.05 23.18 12.09
C CYS A 196 -11.37 21.81 11.48
N GLN A 197 -11.38 21.75 10.15
CA GLN A 197 -11.66 20.52 9.40
C GLN A 197 -10.69 20.40 8.23
N ILE A 198 -10.25 19.18 7.94
CA ILE A 198 -9.32 18.87 6.85
C ILE A 198 -9.81 17.64 6.09
N GLU A 199 -9.85 17.73 4.76
CA GLU A 199 -10.10 16.59 3.87
C GLU A 199 -8.87 15.67 3.87
N ALA A 200 -9.11 14.37 3.84
CA ALA A 200 -8.08 13.37 3.67
C ALA A 200 -8.34 12.53 2.42
N ARG A 201 -7.25 12.28 1.69
CA ARG A 201 -7.26 11.49 0.45
C ARG A 201 -6.54 10.17 0.69
N TYR A 202 -7.02 9.11 0.06
CA TYR A 202 -6.38 7.80 0.20
C TYR A 202 -5.03 7.82 -0.51
N ALA A 203 -3.94 7.58 0.22
CA ALA A 203 -2.59 7.52 -0.35
C ALA A 203 -2.17 6.09 -0.68
N GLY A 204 -2.69 5.10 0.07
CA GLY A 204 -2.40 3.69 -0.11
C GLY A 204 -2.64 2.89 1.17
N THR A 205 -2.33 1.59 1.11
CA THR A 205 -2.31 0.70 2.28
C THR A 205 -0.91 0.10 2.41
N ARG A 206 -0.37 0.09 3.64
CA ARG A 206 0.89 -0.55 4.00
C ARG A 206 0.60 -1.60 5.06
N ASP A 207 0.85 -2.86 4.74
CA ASP A 207 0.42 -4.01 5.55
C ASP A 207 -1.11 -3.96 5.79
N THR A 208 -1.51 -3.57 7.00
CA THR A 208 -2.92 -3.34 7.38
C THR A 208 -3.24 -1.88 7.67
N THR A 209 -2.24 -0.99 7.56
CA THR A 209 -2.37 0.43 7.86
C THR A 209 -2.84 1.19 6.63
N VAL A 210 -4.00 1.83 6.75
CA VAL A 210 -4.50 2.76 5.73
C VAL A 210 -3.78 4.09 5.91
N VAL A 211 -3.13 4.56 4.85
CA VAL A 211 -2.42 5.85 4.84
C VAL A 211 -3.27 6.86 4.08
N LEU A 212 -3.53 7.98 4.73
CA LEU A 212 -4.26 9.12 4.16
C LEU A 212 -3.33 10.32 4.04
N SER A 213 -3.34 11.00 2.90
CA SER A 213 -2.72 12.31 2.78
C SER A 213 -3.71 13.38 3.23
N LEU A 214 -3.22 14.34 4.01
CA LEU A 214 -4.03 15.45 4.51
C LEU A 214 -3.96 16.61 3.52
N GLY A 215 -5.12 17.11 3.11
CA GLY A 215 -5.23 18.20 2.14
C GLY A 215 -4.61 19.50 2.64
N VAL A 216 -4.36 20.44 1.73
CA VAL A 216 -3.90 21.77 2.13
C VAL A 216 -5.04 22.49 2.86
N ASN A 217 -4.69 23.05 4.01
CA ASN A 217 -5.55 23.89 4.83
C ASN A 217 -4.69 25.03 5.39
N ASP A 218 -5.24 26.22 5.54
CA ASP A 218 -4.55 27.39 6.06
C ASP A 218 -5.19 27.91 7.36
N ALA A 219 -6.21 27.21 7.88
CA ALA A 219 -6.98 27.62 9.04
C ALA A 219 -6.51 26.94 10.33
N GLY A 220 -6.17 27.77 11.32
CA GLY A 220 -5.99 27.36 12.72
C GLY A 220 -5.01 26.20 12.90
N TYR A 221 -5.40 25.23 13.74
CA TYR A 221 -4.57 24.05 14.00
C TYR A 221 -4.38 23.18 12.75
N CYS A 222 -5.38 23.09 11.88
CA CYS A 222 -5.34 22.25 10.68
C CYS A 222 -4.27 22.73 9.69
N GLY A 223 -3.93 24.02 9.69
CA GLY A 223 -2.82 24.56 8.90
C GLY A 223 -1.47 23.90 9.19
N ARG A 224 -1.25 23.39 10.42
CA ARG A 224 -0.05 22.62 10.77
C ARG A 224 -0.05 21.21 10.20
N LEU A 225 -1.22 20.67 9.91
CA LEU A 225 -1.39 19.29 9.43
C LEU A 225 -1.37 19.20 7.90
N SER A 226 -1.44 20.34 7.22
CA SER A 226 -1.45 20.45 5.76
C SER A 226 -0.26 19.76 5.11
N ASP A 227 -0.52 19.04 4.02
CA ASP A 227 0.43 18.14 3.34
C ASP A 227 1.02 17.05 4.24
N GLY A 228 0.45 16.84 5.43
CA GLY A 228 0.81 15.77 6.34
C GLY A 228 0.15 14.44 5.96
N GLN A 229 0.23 13.49 6.90
CA GLN A 229 -0.38 12.16 6.73
C GLN A 229 -1.09 11.71 7.99
N ALA A 230 -2.15 10.94 7.81
CA ALA A 230 -2.79 10.18 8.86
C ALA A 230 -2.63 8.68 8.58
N GLU A 231 -2.13 7.94 9.56
CA GLU A 231 -2.08 6.49 9.56
C GLU A 231 -3.24 5.95 10.40
N LEU A 232 -3.99 5.01 9.82
CA LEU A 232 -5.11 4.33 10.46
C LEU A 232 -4.83 2.83 10.50
N GLN A 233 -4.59 2.30 11.69
CA GLN A 233 -4.30 0.89 11.87
C GLN A 233 -5.47 0.22 12.61
N PRO A 234 -6.22 -0.69 11.95
CA PRO A 234 -7.26 -1.48 12.61
C PRO A 234 -6.67 -2.31 13.77
N GLN A 235 -7.40 -2.37 14.87
CA GLN A 235 -7.06 -3.18 16.05
C GLN A 235 -8.02 -4.37 16.18
N GLN A 236 -7.60 -5.40 16.93
CA GLN A 236 -8.38 -6.63 17.12
C GLN A 236 -9.67 -6.41 17.92
N ASP A 237 -9.72 -5.35 18.72
CA ASP A 237 -10.88 -4.96 19.53
C ASP A 237 -11.95 -4.16 18.74
N GLY A 238 -11.74 -3.98 17.43
CA GLY A 238 -12.63 -3.20 16.55
C GLY A 238 -12.38 -1.69 16.58
N ASN A 239 -11.44 -1.21 17.39
CA ASN A 239 -10.98 0.17 17.37
C ASN A 239 -9.94 0.40 16.27
N VAL A 240 -9.55 1.67 16.08
CA VAL A 240 -8.51 2.05 15.12
C VAL A 240 -7.46 2.91 15.83
N SER A 241 -6.19 2.54 15.71
CA SER A 241 -5.09 3.42 16.10
C SER A 241 -4.94 4.52 15.06
N LEU A 242 -4.94 5.77 15.50
CA LEU A 242 -4.70 6.94 14.69
C LEU A 242 -3.33 7.54 15.03
N GLN A 243 -2.55 7.84 14.01
CA GLN A 243 -1.36 8.69 14.12
C GLN A 243 -1.42 9.75 13.04
N ILE A 244 -1.21 11.01 13.41
CA ILE A 244 -1.18 12.14 12.50
C ILE A 244 0.21 12.75 12.52
N PHE A 245 0.75 12.95 11.33
CA PHE A 245 2.06 13.55 11.09
C PHE A 245 1.88 14.81 10.26
N ASP A 246 2.65 15.86 10.57
CA ASP A 246 2.73 17.04 9.73
C ASP A 246 3.56 16.77 8.45
N ARG A 247 3.69 17.78 7.59
CA ARG A 247 4.46 17.68 6.34
C ARG A 247 5.94 17.32 6.52
N LEU A 248 6.50 17.60 7.70
CA LEU A 248 7.89 17.30 8.04
C LEU A 248 8.05 15.87 8.59
N GLY A 249 6.93 15.15 8.79
CA GLY A 249 6.91 13.82 9.38
C GLY A 249 6.96 13.84 10.91
N THR A 250 6.76 15.01 11.55
CA THR A 250 6.67 15.11 13.00
C THR A 250 5.27 14.69 13.44
N ARG A 251 5.18 13.84 14.46
CA ARG A 251 3.88 13.41 15.00
C ARG A 251 3.18 14.59 15.66
N ALA A 252 2.05 15.01 15.10
CA ALA A 252 1.23 16.09 15.63
C ALA A 252 0.14 15.58 16.60
N ASP A 253 -0.44 14.42 16.31
CA ASP A 253 -1.50 13.82 17.14
C ASP A 253 -1.45 12.30 17.08
N SER A 254 -1.97 11.65 18.10
CA SER A 254 -2.19 10.20 18.07
C SER A 254 -3.19 9.77 19.12
N GLY A 255 -3.87 8.65 18.89
CA GLY A 255 -4.79 8.06 19.87
C GLY A 255 -5.64 6.94 19.30
N THR A 256 -6.62 6.50 20.08
CA THR A 256 -7.53 5.41 19.68
C THR A 256 -8.87 5.98 19.23
N LEU A 257 -9.30 5.59 18.04
CA LEU A 257 -10.60 5.91 17.47
C LEU A 257 -11.59 4.79 17.79
N GLN A 258 -12.76 5.20 18.28
CA GLN A 258 -13.92 4.33 18.47
C GLN A 258 -15.00 4.72 17.48
N ARG A 259 -15.63 3.71 16.88
CA ARG A 259 -16.76 3.90 15.98
C ARG A 259 -17.95 4.50 16.74
N ILE A 260 -18.57 5.52 16.17
CA ILE A 260 -19.81 6.10 16.67
C ILE A 260 -20.94 5.84 15.66
N PRO A 261 -22.21 5.82 16.11
CA PRO A 261 -23.36 5.64 15.23
C PRO A 261 -23.41 6.64 14.06
#